data_AF-A0A9E0TZQ2-F1
#
_entry.id   AF-A0A9E0TZQ2-F1
#
_cell.length_a   1.000
_cell.length_b   1.000
_cell.length_c   1.000
_cell.angle_alpha   90.00
_cell.angle_beta   90.00
_cell.angle_gamma   90.00
#
_symmetry.space_group_name_H-M   'P 1'
#
loop_
_entity.id
_entity.type
_entity.pdbx_description
1 polymer ?
#
loop_
_entity_poly.entity_id
_entity_poly.type
_entity_poly.pdbx_seq_one_letter_code
_entity_poly.pdbx_strand_id
1 'polypeptide(L)'
;MRYLLCLIIGAALAYGYIYYYENATSHTDETAVSHAGFAHYGKETVSSLSVNGSLTLDGTRIKGLLEVNGKLDAQDATIGSIDVNGSVHLANCQVSGKTAVNGFFSATSSQFQDEITVSSQKVALNDSTAPSIVVRQIKWLPGTQTVELSHNSKIAGNITFESGKGKVILSDGSIVSGSVIGGEVENK
;
A
#
# COMPACT_ATOMS: atom_id res chain seq x y z
N MET A 1 53.56 42.30 7.49
CA MET A 1 52.21 41.76 7.74
C MET A 1 51.31 41.85 6.49
N ARG A 2 51.73 41.31 5.33
CA ARG A 2 50.89 41.27 4.11
C ARG A 2 50.59 39.85 3.60
N TYR A 3 51.36 38.86 4.04
CA TYR A 3 51.19 37.46 3.62
C TYR A 3 50.24 36.64 4.50
N LEU A 4 49.89 37.14 5.70
CA LEU A 4 49.00 36.43 6.63
C LEU A 4 47.52 36.59 6.24
N LEU A 5 47.15 37.65 5.52
CA LEU A 5 45.76 37.88 5.11
C LEU A 5 45.34 37.01 3.90
N CYS A 6 46.26 36.69 2.99
CA CYS A 6 45.96 35.84 1.83
C CYS A 6 45.73 34.37 2.20
N LEU A 7 46.37 33.87 3.27
CA LEU A 7 46.23 32.49 3.72
C LEU A 7 44.85 32.20 4.34
N ILE A 8 44.24 33.19 4.99
CA ILE A 8 42.94 33.06 5.64
C ILE A 8 41.80 33.09 4.60
N ILE A 9 41.93 33.90 3.55
CA ILE A 9 40.91 34.01 2.48
C ILE A 9 40.89 32.74 1.60
N GLY A 10 42.06 32.15 1.33
CA GLY A 10 42.14 30.89 0.58
C GLY A 10 41.50 29.69 1.30
N ALA A 11 41.65 29.60 2.61
CA ALA A 11 41.05 28.54 3.42
C ALA A 11 39.51 28.66 3.52
N ALA A 12 38.98 29.88 3.59
CA ALA A 12 37.53 30.10 3.67
C ALA A 12 36.79 29.72 2.37
N LEU A 13 37.39 29.98 1.20
CA LEU A 13 36.82 29.58 -0.09
C LEU A 13 36.88 28.06 -0.30
N ALA A 14 37.93 27.39 0.18
CA ALA A 14 38.00 25.93 0.15
C ALA A 14 36.96 25.26 1.07
N TYR A 15 36.77 25.80 2.29
CA TYR A 15 35.74 25.28 3.22
C TYR A 15 34.32 25.48 2.70
N GLY A 16 34.03 26.63 2.08
CA GLY A 16 32.73 26.87 1.44
C GLY A 16 32.47 25.95 0.25
N TYR A 17 33.51 25.62 -0.53
CA TYR A 17 33.40 24.71 -1.67
C TYR A 17 33.15 23.25 -1.23
N ILE A 18 33.82 22.79 -0.16
CA ILE A 18 33.63 21.43 0.37
C ILE A 18 32.22 21.28 0.98
N TYR A 19 31.72 22.27 1.74
CA TYR A 19 30.37 22.22 2.30
C TYR A 19 29.24 22.28 1.26
N TYR A 20 29.49 22.89 0.09
CA TYR A 20 28.51 22.90 -1.00
C TYR A 20 28.43 21.57 -1.75
N TYR A 21 29.55 20.84 -1.87
CA TYR A 21 29.58 19.55 -2.56
C TYR A 21 29.13 18.36 -1.70
N GLU A 22 29.23 18.46 -0.37
CA GLU A 22 28.75 17.40 0.53
C GLU A 22 27.20 17.37 0.64
N ASN A 23 26.53 18.45 0.22
CA ASN A 23 25.06 18.53 0.12
C ASN A 23 24.51 18.22 -1.28
N ALA A 24 25.35 17.75 -2.20
CA ALA A 24 25.00 17.58 -3.60
C ALA A 24 25.06 16.12 -4.09
N THR A 25 24.62 15.13 -3.31
CA THR A 25 24.30 13.79 -3.85
C THR A 25 23.42 12.95 -2.89
N SER A 26 22.12 13.22 -2.91
CA SER A 26 21.15 12.12 -2.97
C SER A 26 19.95 12.58 -3.80
N HIS A 27 20.21 12.82 -5.09
CA HIS A 27 19.17 12.59 -6.09
C HIS A 27 18.89 11.08 -6.05
N THR A 28 17.96 10.66 -5.19
CA THR A 28 17.34 9.34 -5.32
C THR A 28 16.52 9.43 -6.59
N ASP A 29 17.15 8.98 -7.67
CA ASP A 29 16.57 8.76 -8.98
C ASP A 29 15.12 8.26 -8.80
N GLU A 30 14.16 8.99 -9.37
CA GLU A 30 12.74 8.62 -9.47
C GLU A 30 12.59 7.44 -10.44
N THR A 31 13.33 6.35 -10.21
CA THR A 31 13.27 5.18 -11.07
C THR A 31 12.02 4.41 -10.71
N ALA A 32 10.96 4.66 -11.48
CA ALA A 32 9.89 3.70 -11.64
C ALA A 32 10.51 2.44 -12.24
N VAL A 33 10.57 1.37 -11.45
CA VAL A 33 11.17 0.12 -11.88
C VAL A 33 10.09 -0.75 -12.53
N SER A 34 10.33 -1.25 -13.73
CA SER A 34 9.40 -2.14 -14.45
C SER A 34 9.98 -3.55 -14.56
N HIS A 35 9.21 -4.56 -14.16
CA HIS A 35 9.60 -5.97 -14.26
C HIS A 35 8.52 -6.82 -14.93
N ALA A 36 8.96 -7.90 -15.58
CA ALA A 36 8.09 -8.96 -16.07
C ALA A 36 8.52 -10.32 -15.48
N GLY A 37 7.57 -11.18 -15.16
CA GLY A 37 7.84 -12.50 -14.58
C GLY A 37 7.81 -12.47 -13.06
N PHE A 38 8.84 -13.02 -12.42
CA PHE A 38 8.96 -13.05 -10.96
C PHE A 38 9.93 -11.98 -10.47
N ALA A 39 9.51 -11.17 -9.50
CA ALA A 39 10.34 -10.17 -8.85
C ALA A 39 10.26 -10.31 -7.32
N HIS A 40 11.38 -10.10 -6.66
CA HIS A 40 11.49 -10.14 -5.20
C HIS A 40 12.31 -8.95 -4.72
N TYR A 41 11.77 -8.21 -3.76
CA TYR A 41 12.44 -7.09 -3.10
C TYR A 41 12.53 -7.37 -1.61
N GLY A 42 13.70 -7.10 -1.05
CA GLY A 42 13.96 -7.29 0.37
C GLY A 42 13.79 -5.98 1.15
N LYS A 43 14.63 -5.81 2.18
CA LYS A 43 14.69 -4.60 3.00
C LYS A 43 15.38 -3.46 2.27
N GLU A 44 14.67 -2.89 1.31
CA GLU A 44 15.11 -1.76 0.51
C GLU A 44 13.99 -0.73 0.36
N THR A 45 14.36 0.44 -0.13
CA THR A 45 13.41 1.51 -0.41
C THR A 45 13.37 1.80 -1.90
N VAL A 46 12.18 1.70 -2.49
CA VAL A 46 11.92 1.96 -3.91
C VAL A 46 10.95 3.13 -4.02
N SER A 47 11.17 4.02 -4.99
CA SER A 47 10.30 5.18 -5.20
C SER A 47 8.92 4.74 -5.69
N SER A 48 8.85 3.93 -6.74
CA SER A 48 7.63 3.30 -7.28
C SER A 48 8.01 2.02 -8.03
N LEU A 49 7.04 1.12 -8.21
CA LEU A 49 7.29 -0.19 -8.78
C LEU A 49 6.09 -0.62 -9.64
N SER A 50 6.36 -1.12 -10.85
CA SER A 50 5.36 -1.67 -11.76
C SER A 50 5.77 -3.08 -12.21
N VAL A 51 4.95 -4.10 -11.93
CA VAL A 51 5.30 -5.51 -12.20
C VAL A 51 4.20 -6.21 -12.97
N ASN A 52 4.57 -6.87 -14.07
CA ASN A 52 3.71 -7.80 -14.79
C ASN A 52 4.12 -9.24 -14.44
N GLY A 53 3.39 -9.87 -13.51
CA GLY A 53 3.68 -11.22 -13.04
C GLY A 53 3.55 -11.35 -11.52
N SER A 54 4.50 -12.02 -10.87
CA SER A 54 4.49 -12.24 -9.43
C SER A 54 5.52 -11.36 -8.73
N LEU A 55 5.08 -10.61 -7.73
CA LEU A 55 5.91 -9.76 -6.90
C LEU A 55 5.85 -10.23 -5.45
N THR A 56 7.03 -10.38 -4.84
CA THR A 56 7.20 -10.60 -3.41
C THR A 56 7.95 -9.43 -2.78
N LEU A 57 7.39 -8.86 -1.70
CA LEU A 57 8.01 -7.81 -0.90
C LEU A 57 8.24 -8.33 0.52
N ASP A 58 9.47 -8.26 1.02
CA ASP A 58 9.84 -8.66 2.39
C ASP A 58 10.58 -7.52 3.09
N GLY A 59 9.88 -6.79 3.96
CA GLY A 59 10.43 -5.62 4.64
C GLY A 59 10.70 -4.43 3.71
N THR A 60 10.11 -4.43 2.51
CA THR A 60 10.32 -3.39 1.50
C THR A 60 9.52 -2.12 1.81
N ARG A 61 10.10 -0.96 1.50
CA ARG A 61 9.41 0.34 1.52
C ARG A 61 9.20 0.87 0.10
N ILE A 62 7.97 0.85 -0.39
CA ILE A 62 7.58 1.53 -1.63
C ILE A 62 7.03 2.91 -1.25
N LYS A 63 7.69 4.00 -1.64
CA LYS A 63 7.29 5.36 -1.25
C LYS A 63 6.00 5.81 -1.95
N GLY A 64 5.87 5.47 -3.22
CA GLY A 64 4.79 5.92 -4.11
C GLY A 64 3.88 4.77 -4.54
N LEU A 65 3.51 4.78 -5.81
CA LEU A 65 2.61 3.79 -6.38
C LEU A 65 3.30 2.44 -6.59
N LEU A 66 2.62 1.38 -6.17
CA LEU A 66 2.90 -0.01 -6.51
C LEU A 66 1.82 -0.52 -7.47
N GLU A 67 2.20 -0.76 -8.72
CA GLU A 67 1.33 -1.34 -9.74
C GLU A 67 1.70 -2.82 -9.97
N VAL A 68 0.72 -3.73 -9.90
CA VAL A 68 0.95 -5.14 -10.22
C VAL A 68 -0.14 -5.69 -11.11
N ASN A 69 0.24 -6.24 -12.27
CA ASN A 69 -0.63 -7.08 -13.09
C ASN A 69 -0.25 -8.54 -12.84
N GLY A 70 -0.90 -9.18 -11.88
CA GLY A 70 -0.62 -10.55 -11.46
C GLY A 70 -0.76 -10.76 -9.94
N LYS A 71 0.25 -11.38 -9.31
CA LYS A 71 0.22 -11.69 -7.87
C LYS A 71 1.12 -10.73 -7.10
N LEU A 72 0.59 -10.15 -6.03
CA LEU A 72 1.34 -9.44 -4.99
C LEU A 72 1.29 -10.24 -3.68
N ASP A 73 2.46 -10.56 -3.15
CA ASP A 73 2.65 -11.12 -1.82
C ASP A 73 3.56 -10.16 -1.04
N ALA A 74 3.08 -9.51 0.00
CA ALA A 74 3.87 -8.55 0.76
C ALA A 74 3.84 -8.86 2.25
N GLN A 75 5.03 -8.86 2.86
CA GLN A 75 5.24 -9.07 4.27
C GLN A 75 6.08 -7.95 4.85
N ASP A 76 5.67 -7.43 6.01
CA ASP A 76 6.38 -6.41 6.79
C ASP A 76 6.71 -5.14 5.97
N ALA A 77 5.90 -4.86 4.94
CA ALA A 77 6.14 -3.79 3.97
C ALA A 77 5.42 -2.47 4.31
N THR A 78 6.00 -1.34 3.89
CA THR A 78 5.32 -0.04 3.88
C THR A 78 5.13 0.42 2.44
N ILE A 79 3.91 0.71 2.04
CA ILE A 79 3.55 1.00 0.64
C ILE A 79 2.82 2.35 0.57
N GLY A 80 3.19 3.17 -0.41
CA GLY A 80 2.51 4.43 -0.71
C GLY A 80 1.06 4.20 -1.11
N SER A 81 0.84 3.74 -2.35
CA SER A 81 -0.48 3.35 -2.88
C SER A 81 -0.38 2.02 -3.61
N ILE A 82 -1.49 1.29 -3.72
CA ILE A 82 -1.56 -0.03 -4.37
C ILE A 82 -2.57 0.05 -5.53
N ASP A 83 -2.18 -0.43 -6.71
CA ASP A 83 -3.07 -0.73 -7.83
C ASP A 83 -2.75 -2.12 -8.39
N VAL A 84 -3.64 -3.09 -8.19
CA VAL A 84 -3.39 -4.48 -8.57
C VAL A 84 -4.51 -5.06 -9.40
N ASN A 85 -4.16 -5.58 -10.57
CA ASN A 85 -5.02 -6.45 -11.38
C ASN A 85 -4.57 -7.91 -11.15
N GLY A 86 -5.23 -8.60 -10.21
CA GLY A 86 -4.94 -9.98 -9.86
C GLY A 86 -5.12 -10.27 -8.38
N SER A 87 -4.17 -10.99 -7.76
CA SER A 87 -4.29 -11.44 -6.37
C SER A 87 -3.34 -10.70 -5.45
N VAL A 88 -3.85 -10.33 -4.27
CA VAL A 88 -3.10 -9.59 -3.25
C VAL A 88 -3.19 -10.31 -1.91
N HIS A 89 -2.02 -10.55 -1.32
CA HIS A 89 -1.86 -10.98 0.06
C HIS A 89 -0.92 -10.00 0.77
N LEU A 90 -1.40 -9.41 1.87
CA LEU A 90 -0.62 -8.50 2.70
C LEU A 90 -0.54 -9.05 4.13
N ALA A 91 0.64 -9.08 4.71
CA ALA A 91 0.89 -9.49 6.09
C ALA A 91 1.75 -8.44 6.79
N ASN A 92 1.28 -7.90 7.92
CA ASN A 92 1.98 -6.87 8.70
C ASN A 92 2.35 -5.63 7.87
N CYS A 93 1.48 -5.22 6.94
CA CYS A 93 1.75 -4.11 6.05
C CYS A 93 1.14 -2.78 6.53
N GLN A 94 1.74 -1.68 6.09
CA GLN A 94 1.17 -0.33 6.22
C GLN A 94 1.01 0.29 4.85
N VAL A 95 -0.21 0.73 4.52
CA VAL A 95 -0.51 1.41 3.24
C VAL A 95 -1.00 2.81 3.54
N SER A 96 -0.24 3.82 3.10
CA SER A 96 -0.52 5.23 3.43
C SER A 96 -1.55 5.91 2.52
N GLY A 97 -1.73 5.38 1.32
CA GLY A 97 -2.60 5.90 0.28
C GLY A 97 -3.63 4.88 -0.17
N LYS A 98 -4.25 5.14 -1.31
CA LYS A 98 -5.36 4.34 -1.82
C LYS A 98 -4.91 2.94 -2.19
N THR A 99 -5.81 1.99 -1.98
CA THR A 99 -5.66 0.59 -2.42
C THR A 99 -6.74 0.27 -3.42
N ALA A 100 -6.37 -0.03 -4.67
CA ALA A 100 -7.26 -0.49 -5.72
C ALA A 100 -6.90 -1.93 -6.10
N VAL A 101 -7.84 -2.88 -6.01
CA VAL A 101 -7.60 -4.27 -6.39
C VAL A 101 -8.73 -4.80 -7.26
N ASN A 102 -8.40 -5.26 -8.47
CA ASN A 102 -9.29 -6.02 -9.34
C ASN A 102 -8.91 -7.50 -9.27
N GLY A 103 -9.52 -8.22 -8.33
CA GLY A 103 -9.28 -9.64 -8.10
C GLY A 103 -9.30 -10.02 -6.61
N PHE A 104 -8.53 -11.02 -6.20
CA PHE A 104 -8.56 -11.51 -4.82
C PHE A 104 -7.80 -10.59 -3.87
N PHE A 105 -8.37 -10.27 -2.71
CA PHE A 105 -7.74 -9.38 -1.74
C PHE A 105 -7.83 -9.96 -0.33
N SER A 106 -6.67 -10.14 0.30
CA SER A 106 -6.56 -10.55 1.70
C SER A 106 -5.48 -9.75 2.41
N ALA A 107 -5.75 -9.34 3.65
CA ALA A 107 -4.77 -8.67 4.50
C ALA A 107 -4.87 -9.17 5.94
N THR A 108 -3.71 -9.38 6.56
CA THR A 108 -3.55 -9.81 7.95
C THR A 108 -2.67 -8.81 8.69
N SER A 109 -3.08 -8.41 9.90
CA SER A 109 -2.33 -7.49 10.77
C SER A 109 -1.85 -6.22 10.05
N SER A 110 -2.67 -5.70 9.13
CA SER A 110 -2.30 -4.61 8.22
C SER A 110 -3.13 -3.35 8.46
N GLN A 111 -2.54 -2.19 8.18
CA GLN A 111 -3.14 -0.88 8.43
C GLN A 111 -3.22 -0.07 7.14
N PHE A 112 -4.42 0.45 6.85
CA PHE A 112 -4.69 1.31 5.71
C PHE A 112 -5.06 2.70 6.22
N GLN A 113 -4.47 3.74 5.63
CA GLN A 113 -4.74 5.13 5.99
C GLN A 113 -5.75 5.81 5.07
N ASP A 114 -6.07 5.20 3.92
CA ASP A 114 -7.04 5.68 2.94
C ASP A 114 -7.98 4.54 2.49
N GLU A 115 -8.97 4.87 1.66
CA GLU A 115 -9.99 3.95 1.17
C GLU A 115 -9.42 2.74 0.40
N ILE A 116 -10.01 1.57 0.69
CA ILE A 116 -9.81 0.35 -0.08
C ILE A 116 -10.93 0.23 -1.10
N THR A 117 -10.60 0.21 -2.39
CA THR A 117 -11.54 -0.07 -3.48
C THR A 117 -11.23 -1.40 -4.14
N VAL A 118 -12.21 -2.31 -4.18
CA VAL A 118 -12.01 -3.70 -4.61
C VAL A 118 -13.09 -4.14 -5.60
N SER A 119 -12.69 -4.77 -6.68
CA SER A 119 -13.57 -5.53 -7.56
C SER A 119 -13.30 -7.01 -7.31
N SER A 120 -13.93 -7.57 -6.27
CA SER A 120 -13.70 -8.93 -5.80
C SER A 120 -14.99 -9.65 -5.40
N GLN A 121 -15.02 -10.98 -5.51
CA GLN A 121 -16.07 -11.79 -4.87
C GLN A 121 -15.89 -11.86 -3.35
N LYS A 122 -14.65 -11.83 -2.87
CA LYS A 122 -14.32 -11.99 -1.46
C LYS A 122 -13.13 -11.11 -1.07
N VAL A 123 -13.34 -10.32 -0.02
CA VAL A 123 -12.30 -9.59 0.70
C VAL A 123 -12.20 -10.16 2.10
N ALA A 124 -10.98 -10.45 2.54
CA ALA A 124 -10.72 -10.94 3.88
C ALA A 124 -9.74 -10.02 4.62
N LEU A 125 -10.17 -9.46 5.74
CA LEU A 125 -9.35 -8.67 6.64
C LEU A 125 -9.30 -9.39 7.99
N ASN A 126 -8.09 -9.65 8.45
CA ASN A 126 -7.80 -10.28 9.73
C ASN A 126 -6.90 -9.34 10.54
N ASP A 127 -7.30 -8.97 11.76
CA ASP A 127 -6.54 -8.03 12.60
C ASP A 127 -6.10 -6.74 11.87
N SER A 128 -6.95 -6.26 10.96
CA SER A 128 -6.60 -5.16 10.05
C SER A 128 -7.53 -3.97 10.20
N THR A 129 -7.03 -2.78 9.87
CA THR A 129 -7.79 -1.54 10.02
C THR A 129 -7.83 -0.74 8.74
N ALA A 130 -8.99 -0.20 8.38
CA ALA A 130 -9.13 0.68 7.24
C ALA A 130 -10.19 1.77 7.47
N PRO A 131 -10.11 2.93 6.80
CA PRO A 131 -11.11 3.99 6.93
C PRO A 131 -12.43 3.62 6.27
N SER A 132 -12.41 3.07 5.05
CA SER A 132 -13.61 2.66 4.31
C SER A 132 -13.27 1.57 3.30
N ILE A 133 -14.30 0.85 2.87
CA ILE A 133 -14.20 -0.13 1.78
C ILE A 133 -15.29 0.13 0.75
N VAL A 134 -14.91 0.19 -0.52
CA VAL A 134 -15.84 0.22 -1.66
C VAL A 134 -15.66 -1.06 -2.46
N VAL A 135 -16.73 -1.85 -2.55
CA VAL A 135 -16.79 -3.09 -3.30
C VAL A 135 -17.51 -2.82 -4.63
N ARG A 136 -16.73 -2.76 -5.71
CA ARG A 136 -17.21 -2.52 -7.07
C ARG A 136 -18.01 -3.69 -7.62
N GLN A 137 -19.06 -3.40 -8.36
CA GLN A 137 -19.91 -4.43 -8.95
C GLN A 137 -19.18 -5.21 -10.05
N ILE A 138 -19.19 -6.54 -9.98
CA ILE A 138 -18.71 -7.42 -11.06
C ILE A 138 -19.90 -7.86 -11.93
N LYS A 139 -20.13 -7.20 -13.07
CA LYS A 139 -21.33 -7.42 -13.90
C LYS A 139 -21.44 -8.82 -14.51
N TRP A 140 -20.30 -9.45 -14.83
CA TRP A 140 -20.26 -10.72 -15.56
C TRP A 140 -20.24 -11.96 -14.64
N LEU A 141 -20.12 -11.76 -13.33
CA LEU A 141 -19.98 -12.83 -12.36
C LEU A 141 -21.13 -12.77 -11.36
N PRO A 142 -22.15 -13.64 -11.50
CA PRO A 142 -23.26 -13.65 -10.56
C PRO A 142 -22.78 -14.11 -9.18
N GLY A 143 -23.36 -13.56 -8.13
CA GLY A 143 -23.05 -13.94 -6.76
C GLY A 143 -23.13 -12.78 -5.79
N THR A 144 -23.08 -13.11 -4.50
CA THR A 144 -22.96 -12.14 -3.41
C THR A 144 -21.49 -11.83 -3.21
N GLN A 145 -21.12 -10.54 -3.28
CA GLN A 145 -19.78 -10.10 -2.92
C GLN A 145 -19.68 -9.99 -1.40
N THR A 146 -18.64 -10.56 -0.82
CA THR A 146 -18.51 -10.70 0.63
C THR A 146 -17.26 -9.99 1.14
N VAL A 147 -17.41 -9.25 2.25
CA VAL A 147 -16.30 -8.72 3.05
C VAL A 147 -16.30 -9.45 4.38
N GLU A 148 -15.22 -10.16 4.70
CA GLU A 148 -15.02 -10.86 5.96
C GLU A 148 -14.05 -10.07 6.83
N LEU A 149 -14.50 -9.69 8.03
CA LEU A 149 -13.68 -9.01 9.05
C LEU A 149 -13.54 -9.94 10.25
N SER A 150 -12.31 -10.26 10.62
CA SER A 150 -12.02 -11.16 11.73
C SER A 150 -10.91 -10.63 12.64
N HIS A 151 -10.78 -11.23 13.82
CA HIS A 151 -9.73 -10.98 14.81
C HIS A 151 -9.53 -9.48 15.09
N ASN A 152 -10.53 -8.81 15.66
CA ASN A 152 -10.49 -7.37 15.98
C ASN A 152 -10.27 -6.42 14.79
N SER A 153 -10.50 -6.87 13.54
CA SER A 153 -10.47 -5.96 12.38
C SER A 153 -11.46 -4.81 12.53
N LYS A 154 -11.08 -3.59 12.12
CA LYS A 154 -11.90 -2.38 12.31
C LYS A 154 -12.02 -1.57 11.04
N ILE A 155 -13.25 -1.29 10.63
CA ILE A 155 -13.54 -0.31 9.59
C ILE A 155 -14.13 0.94 10.25
N ALA A 156 -13.42 2.07 10.14
CA ALA A 156 -13.81 3.30 10.84
C ALA A 156 -15.05 3.96 10.23
N GLY A 157 -15.22 3.83 8.91
CA GLY A 157 -16.30 4.40 8.13
C GLY A 157 -17.16 3.31 7.48
N ASN A 158 -17.63 3.60 6.28
CA ASN A 158 -18.61 2.76 5.60
C ASN A 158 -17.97 1.60 4.84
N ILE A 159 -18.75 0.53 4.68
CA ILE A 159 -18.53 -0.48 3.64
C ILE A 159 -19.65 -0.33 2.61
N THR A 160 -19.30 -0.02 1.37
CA THR A 160 -20.26 0.23 0.29
C THR A 160 -20.15 -0.84 -0.78
N PHE A 161 -21.25 -1.52 -1.10
CA PHE A 161 -21.35 -2.46 -2.21
C PHE A 161 -22.14 -1.82 -3.35
N GLU A 162 -21.48 -1.62 -4.49
CA GLU A 162 -22.14 -1.07 -5.68
C GLU A 162 -23.20 -2.02 -6.27
N SER A 163 -23.07 -3.32 -6.00
CA SER A 163 -24.01 -4.34 -6.48
C SER A 163 -25.38 -4.29 -5.79
N GLY A 164 -25.48 -3.64 -4.62
CA GLY A 164 -26.69 -3.63 -3.79
C GLY A 164 -27.05 -4.99 -3.17
N LYS A 165 -26.18 -6.00 -3.29
CA LYS A 165 -26.38 -7.38 -2.82
C LYS A 165 -25.15 -7.89 -2.09
N GLY A 166 -24.47 -7.01 -1.35
CA GLY A 166 -23.28 -7.35 -0.58
C GLY A 166 -23.58 -8.10 0.71
N LYS A 167 -22.55 -8.73 1.26
CA LYS A 167 -22.58 -9.30 2.60
C LYS A 167 -21.31 -8.91 3.37
N VAL A 168 -21.47 -8.49 4.61
CA VAL A 168 -20.37 -8.30 5.57
C VAL A 168 -20.48 -9.36 6.64
N ILE A 169 -19.41 -10.11 6.86
CA ILE A 169 -19.31 -11.11 7.93
C ILE A 169 -18.36 -10.57 9.00
N LEU A 170 -18.87 -10.43 10.22
CA LEU A 170 -18.10 -9.98 11.39
C LEU A 170 -17.86 -11.16 12.33
N SER A 171 -16.61 -11.41 12.69
CA SER A 171 -16.22 -12.39 13.71
C SER A 171 -15.16 -11.84 14.67
N ASP A 172 -15.04 -12.48 15.84
CA ASP A 172 -13.90 -12.30 16.76
C ASP A 172 -13.63 -10.83 17.15
N GLY A 173 -14.67 -10.10 17.51
CA GLY A 173 -14.57 -8.71 17.96
C GLY A 173 -14.33 -7.67 16.85
N SER A 174 -14.44 -8.07 15.58
CA SER A 174 -14.36 -7.12 14.47
C SER A 174 -15.57 -6.17 14.44
N ILE A 175 -15.34 -4.95 13.96
CA ILE A 175 -16.36 -3.89 13.97
C ILE A 175 -16.33 -3.05 12.69
N VAL A 176 -17.52 -2.56 12.32
CA VAL A 176 -17.72 -1.47 11.37
C VAL A 176 -18.36 -0.32 12.13
N SER A 177 -17.67 0.81 12.22
CA SER A 177 -18.16 1.98 12.95
C SER A 177 -19.09 2.85 12.11
N GLY A 178 -18.97 2.78 10.77
CA GLY A 178 -19.91 3.39 9.84
C GLY A 178 -21.08 2.47 9.48
N SER A 179 -21.70 2.76 8.33
CA SER A 179 -22.82 1.99 7.79
C SER A 179 -22.35 0.97 6.74
N VAL A 180 -23.09 -0.13 6.64
CA VAL A 180 -23.00 -1.05 5.49
C VAL A 180 -24.06 -0.66 4.48
N ILE A 181 -23.63 -0.23 3.29
CA ILE A 181 -24.48 0.31 2.23
C ILE A 181 -24.53 -0.70 1.09
N GLY A 182 -25.73 -1.05 0.64
CA GLY A 182 -25.91 -2.02 -0.46
C GLY A 182 -25.55 -3.45 -0.07
N GLY A 183 -25.55 -3.77 1.22
CA GLY A 183 -25.32 -5.12 1.72
C GLY A 183 -25.89 -5.34 3.11
N GLU A 184 -25.82 -6.59 3.57
CA GLU A 184 -26.31 -7.02 4.88
C GLU A 184 -25.15 -7.42 5.80
N VAL A 185 -25.35 -7.34 7.11
CA VAL A 185 -24.35 -7.72 8.13
C VAL A 185 -24.76 -9.04 8.78
N GLU A 186 -23.80 -9.97 8.87
CA GLU A 186 -23.94 -11.27 9.53
C GLU A 186 -22.84 -11.39 10.61
N ASN A 187 -23.22 -11.71 11.84
CA ASN A 187 -22.26 -11.93 12.94
C ASN A 187 -22.03 -13.44 13.11
N LYS A 188 -20.77 -13.83 13.27
CA LYS A 188 -20.33 -15.21 13.53
C LYS A 188 -19.69 -15.37 14.90
#